data_AF-A0ABD7NAN3-F1
#
_entry.id   AF-A0ABD7NAN3-F1
#
_cell.length_a   1.000
_cell.length_b   1.000
_cell.length_c   1.000
_cell.angle_alpha   90.00
_cell.angle_beta   90.00
_cell.angle_gamma   90.00
#
_symmetry.space_group_name_H-M   'P 1'
#
loop_
_entity.id
_entity.type
_entity.pdbx_description
1 polymer ?
#
loop_
_entity_poly.entity_id
_entity_poly.type
_entity_poly.pdbx_seq_one_letter_code
_entity_poly.pdbx_strand_id
1 'polypeptide(L)'
;MYFAPKGDAGAPHVFRAHGADFTLLDLRPGKPAQLNLFRDLDQYALKNLLVAGFNLAETGDVADHYRISEQKAAKLIAEQFPHGANIQQVLAAAYALPEALKKDVKGLITKLENVADLSVLQTDSGIDVAGIINGGGCLYVIGSMDDEAVIRVQKMLFARCAQIIIARDEFRAWPHVSVMLDEIKYLLSKYVLNALGTLRSRDCNLLLAHQSLGDFGQCGQDLPADFVKTTVLDNTPIRWFYLLSSSALGSSTSGMVSFMVRSMLRSRRRSRFSTNSSARPARSPRSGRPDRPGKSGWTWSAAGPAGRRGTWSTSAGTASSRRKRGRCST
;
A
#
# COMPACT_ATOMS: atom_id res chain seq x y z
N MET A 1 4.55 -11.71 6.57
CA MET A 1 5.25 -10.64 7.30
C MET A 1 4.53 -10.36 8.61
N TYR A 2 5.26 -10.16 9.70
CA TYR A 2 4.69 -9.89 11.02
C TYR A 2 5.41 -8.69 11.65
N PHE A 3 4.68 -7.63 11.96
CA PHE A 3 5.21 -6.44 12.66
C PHE A 3 4.77 -6.48 14.12
N ALA A 4 5.75 -6.58 15.03
CA ALA A 4 5.57 -6.71 16.47
C ALA A 4 6.23 -5.53 17.21
N PRO A 5 5.61 -4.34 17.30
CA PRO A 5 6.16 -3.22 18.07
C PRO A 5 6.43 -3.56 19.54
N LYS A 6 5.66 -4.47 20.14
CA LYS A 6 5.85 -4.95 21.52
C LYS A 6 7.00 -5.94 21.67
N GLY A 7 7.34 -6.66 20.60
CA GLY A 7 8.28 -7.79 20.63
C GLY A 7 7.78 -8.93 21.51
N ASP A 8 7.13 -9.93 20.92
CA ASP A 8 6.77 -11.16 21.64
C ASP A 8 7.97 -12.11 21.74
N ALA A 9 8.26 -12.63 22.93
CA ALA A 9 9.42 -13.49 23.15
C ALA A 9 9.26 -14.89 22.51
N GLY A 10 8.04 -15.42 22.43
CA GLY A 10 7.75 -16.77 21.94
C GLY A 10 7.45 -16.84 20.45
N ALA A 11 6.78 -15.82 19.90
CA ALA A 11 6.31 -15.83 18.52
C ALA A 11 7.44 -16.06 17.49
N PRO A 12 8.63 -15.43 17.59
CA PRO A 12 9.73 -15.70 16.66
C PRO A 12 10.12 -17.19 16.58
N HIS A 13 10.00 -17.94 17.68
CA HIS A 13 10.29 -19.38 17.69
C HIS A 13 9.26 -20.18 16.87
N VAL A 14 7.98 -19.82 16.97
CA VAL A 14 6.90 -20.43 16.18
C VAL A 14 7.09 -20.14 14.69
N PHE A 15 7.39 -18.89 14.33
CA PHE A 15 7.67 -18.52 12.95
C PHE A 15 8.92 -19.19 12.40
N ARG A 16 9.98 -19.36 13.21
CA ARG A 16 11.18 -20.10 12.79
C ARG A 16 10.88 -21.58 12.53
N ALA A 17 10.00 -22.20 13.32
CA ALA A 17 9.66 -23.61 13.19
C ALA A 17 8.75 -23.91 11.98
N HIS A 18 7.91 -22.96 11.56
CA HIS A 18 6.86 -23.19 10.56
C HIS A 18 6.92 -22.28 9.33
N GLY A 19 7.68 -21.19 9.39
CA GLY A 19 7.84 -20.24 8.29
C GLY A 19 8.94 -20.67 7.33
N ALA A 20 8.63 -20.68 6.04
CA ALA A 20 9.65 -20.81 5.00
C ALA A 20 10.61 -19.61 5.03
N ASP A 21 11.90 -19.87 4.86
CA ASP A 21 12.97 -18.86 4.78
C ASP A 21 12.82 -17.74 5.83
N PHE A 22 12.70 -18.15 7.09
CA PHE A 22 12.46 -17.26 8.21
C PHE A 22 13.61 -16.27 8.43
N THR A 23 13.25 -14.98 8.43
CA THR A 23 14.14 -13.86 8.70
C THR A 23 13.60 -13.04 9.87
N LEU A 24 14.43 -12.86 10.89
CA LEU A 24 14.13 -11.98 12.02
C LEU A 24 14.87 -10.65 11.83
N LEU A 25 14.14 -9.55 11.93
CA LEU A 25 14.67 -8.20 11.94
C LEU A 25 14.32 -7.53 13.27
N ASP A 26 15.33 -7.22 14.07
CA ASP A 26 15.15 -6.50 15.34
C ASP A 26 15.67 -5.07 15.20
N LEU A 27 14.75 -4.11 15.23
CA LEU A 27 15.02 -2.69 14.98
C LEU A 27 15.50 -1.93 16.22
N ARG A 28 15.45 -2.56 17.40
CA ARG A 28 15.76 -1.89 18.67
C ARG A 28 17.24 -1.50 18.75
N PRO A 29 17.61 -0.50 19.58
CA PRO A 29 19.00 -0.10 19.76
C PRO A 29 19.89 -1.25 20.23
N GLY A 30 21.18 -1.19 19.86
CA GLY A 30 22.19 -2.19 20.25
C GLY A 30 22.19 -3.46 19.40
N LYS A 31 21.33 -3.54 18.38
CA LYS A 31 21.33 -4.64 17.41
C LYS A 31 22.37 -4.38 16.31
N PRO A 32 22.99 -5.42 15.74
CA PRO A 32 23.91 -5.25 14.63
C PRO A 32 23.19 -4.64 13.42
N ALA A 33 23.97 -4.07 12.50
CA ALA A 33 23.47 -3.59 11.23
C ALA A 33 22.79 -4.73 10.46
N GLN A 34 21.53 -4.54 10.07
CA GLN A 34 20.69 -5.58 9.45
C GLN A 34 19.93 -5.08 8.22
N LEU A 35 19.63 -3.79 8.12
CA LEU A 35 18.69 -3.27 7.14
C LEU A 35 19.22 -2.01 6.45
N ASN A 36 19.36 -2.06 5.13
CA ASN A 36 19.36 -0.84 4.33
C ASN A 36 17.93 -0.56 3.81
N LEU A 37 17.25 0.37 4.48
CA LEU A 37 15.87 0.75 4.17
C LEU A 37 15.73 1.46 2.81
N PHE A 38 16.80 2.13 2.35
CA PHE A 38 16.80 2.97 1.16
C PHE A 38 17.39 2.28 -0.08
N ARG A 39 17.66 0.97 0.04
CA ARG A 39 18.15 0.12 -1.03
C ARG A 39 17.15 0.05 -2.20
N ASP A 40 17.68 0.14 -3.42
CA ASP A 40 16.96 -0.05 -4.68
C ASP A 40 15.68 0.79 -4.77
N LEU A 41 15.72 2.02 -4.26
CA LEU A 41 14.65 3.01 -4.39
C LEU A 41 14.95 3.94 -5.55
N ASP A 42 13.95 4.19 -6.39
CA ASP A 42 13.97 5.36 -7.26
C ASP A 42 13.70 6.64 -6.44
N GLN A 43 13.92 7.79 -7.09
CA GLN A 43 13.77 9.10 -6.47
C GLN A 43 12.33 9.35 -5.95
N TYR A 44 11.32 8.83 -6.65
CA TYR A 44 9.92 9.03 -6.29
C TYR A 44 9.55 8.23 -5.03
N ALA A 45 9.94 6.96 -4.98
CA ALA A 45 9.74 6.07 -3.88
C ALA A 45 10.53 6.51 -2.65
N LEU A 46 11.78 6.97 -2.83
CA LEU A 46 12.60 7.53 -1.76
C LEU A 46 11.96 8.78 -1.16
N LYS A 47 11.55 9.76 -1.98
CA LYS A 47 10.84 10.96 -1.51
C LYS A 47 9.61 10.58 -0.69
N ASN A 48 8.76 9.71 -1.23
CA ASN A 48 7.52 9.31 -0.57
C ASN A 48 7.79 8.56 0.74
N LEU A 49 8.86 7.78 0.79
CA LEU A 49 9.26 7.07 2.00
C LEU A 49 9.71 8.04 3.10
N LEU A 50 10.51 9.06 2.75
CA LEU A 50 10.90 10.13 3.68
C LEU A 50 9.68 10.90 4.20
N VAL A 51 8.76 11.28 3.31
CA VAL A 51 7.52 11.96 3.69
C VAL A 51 6.64 11.12 4.62
N ALA A 52 6.50 9.82 4.33
CA ALA A 52 5.71 8.90 5.13
C ALA A 52 6.35 8.59 6.50
N GLY A 53 7.68 8.48 6.55
CA GLY A 53 8.44 8.15 7.75
C GLY A 53 8.56 9.28 8.76
N PHE A 54 8.77 10.50 8.25
CA PHE A 54 8.99 11.68 9.09
C PHE A 54 7.72 12.50 9.35
N ASN A 55 6.55 11.97 8.93
CA ASN A 55 5.23 12.57 9.07
C ASN A 55 5.18 13.99 8.46
N LEU A 56 5.67 14.13 7.23
CA LEU A 56 5.81 15.44 6.57
C LEU A 56 4.55 15.88 5.80
N ALA A 57 3.45 15.15 5.92
CA ALA A 57 2.22 15.47 5.20
C ALA A 57 1.52 16.70 5.79
N GLU A 58 0.96 17.54 4.93
CA GLU A 58 0.19 18.72 5.33
C GLU A 58 -1.09 18.33 6.10
N THR A 59 -1.43 19.16 7.09
CA THR A 59 -2.53 18.96 8.04
C THR A 59 -3.58 20.07 8.01
N GLY A 60 -3.29 21.18 7.33
CA GLY A 60 -4.10 22.40 7.30
C GLY A 60 -3.82 23.36 8.47
N ASP A 61 -2.69 23.20 9.16
CA ASP A 61 -2.31 24.04 10.32
C ASP A 61 -1.15 25.01 9.99
N VAL A 62 -0.84 25.91 10.94
CA VAL A 62 0.22 26.93 10.78
C VAL A 62 1.61 26.31 10.58
N ALA A 63 1.83 25.07 11.05
CA ALA A 63 3.10 24.36 10.89
C ALA A 63 3.29 23.80 9.47
N ASP A 64 2.29 23.87 8.58
CA ASP A 64 2.43 23.42 7.19
C ASP A 64 3.49 24.18 6.40
N HIS A 65 3.80 25.43 6.76
CA HIS A 65 4.92 26.16 6.16
C HIS A 65 6.25 25.38 6.29
N TYR A 66 6.51 24.84 7.48
CA TYR A 66 7.69 24.02 7.73
C TYR A 66 7.58 22.67 7.00
N ARG A 67 6.42 22.01 7.05
CA ARG A 67 6.22 20.71 6.38
C ARG A 67 6.42 20.80 4.86
N ILE A 68 5.95 21.87 4.21
CA ILE A 68 6.16 22.12 2.77
C ILE A 68 7.66 22.27 2.47
N SER A 69 8.38 23.01 3.33
CA SER A 69 9.83 23.17 3.21
C SER A 69 10.58 21.85 3.40
N GLU A 70 10.17 21.05 4.39
CA GLU A 70 10.72 19.71 4.64
C GLU A 70 10.41 18.73 3.50
N GLN A 71 9.22 18.78 2.89
CA GLN A 71 8.90 18.00 1.68
C GLN A 71 9.76 18.41 0.49
N LYS A 72 10.03 19.72 0.32
CA LYS A 72 10.94 20.22 -0.71
C LYS A 72 12.36 19.72 -0.48
N ALA A 73 12.84 19.74 0.77
CA ALA A 73 14.12 19.15 1.13
C ALA A 73 14.17 17.64 0.86
N ALA A 74 13.13 16.88 1.24
CA ALA A 74 13.04 15.44 0.96
C ALA A 74 13.11 15.15 -0.55
N LYS A 75 12.51 16.01 -1.38
CA LYS A 75 12.62 15.92 -2.85
C LYS A 75 14.06 16.15 -3.32
N LEU A 76 14.72 17.23 -2.88
CA LEU A 76 16.10 17.54 -3.27
C LEU A 76 17.11 16.48 -2.80
N ILE A 77 16.88 15.87 -1.63
CA ILE A 77 17.66 14.73 -1.16
C ILE A 77 17.44 13.53 -2.09
N ALA A 78 16.19 13.18 -2.39
CA ALA A 78 15.88 12.02 -3.21
C ALA A 78 16.40 12.13 -4.65
N GLU A 79 16.44 13.33 -5.24
CA GLU A 79 16.99 13.59 -6.58
C GLU A 79 18.47 13.21 -6.71
N GLN A 80 19.23 13.19 -5.61
CA GLN A 80 20.65 12.79 -5.60
C GLN A 80 20.84 11.28 -5.72
N PHE A 81 19.79 10.49 -5.49
CA PHE A 81 19.87 9.03 -5.35
C PHE A 81 18.90 8.31 -6.31
N PRO A 82 19.19 8.29 -7.63
CA PRO A 82 18.33 7.64 -8.62
C PRO A 82 18.25 6.11 -8.48
N HIS A 83 19.20 5.48 -7.78
CA HIS A 83 19.35 4.03 -7.68
C HIS A 83 19.45 3.54 -6.23
N GLY A 84 18.83 4.27 -5.31
CA GLY A 84 18.88 3.98 -3.88
C GLY A 84 20.05 4.64 -3.16
N ALA A 85 20.02 4.51 -1.83
CA ALA A 85 21.00 5.11 -0.92
C ALA A 85 21.17 4.23 0.32
N ASN A 86 22.05 4.64 1.23
CA ASN A 86 22.05 4.21 2.63
C ASN A 86 21.70 5.40 3.56
N ILE A 87 21.47 5.15 4.85
CA ILE A 87 21.07 6.20 5.80
C ILE A 87 22.13 7.31 5.97
N GLN A 88 23.42 6.96 5.91
CA GLN A 88 24.52 7.93 6.05
C GLN A 88 24.61 8.87 4.84
N GLN A 89 24.38 8.34 3.63
CA GLN A 89 24.28 9.12 2.40
C GLN A 89 23.08 10.07 2.43
N VAL A 90 21.92 9.58 2.87
CA VAL A 90 20.71 10.41 3.02
C VAL A 90 20.95 11.53 4.04
N LEU A 91 21.61 11.23 5.17
CA LEU A 91 21.96 12.23 6.19
C LEU A 91 22.98 13.26 5.65
N ALA A 92 24.02 12.81 4.96
CA ALA A 92 25.01 13.69 4.33
C ALA A 92 24.36 14.62 3.30
N ALA A 93 23.45 14.11 2.47
CA ALA A 93 22.67 14.92 1.53
C ALA A 93 21.78 15.94 2.23
N ALA A 94 21.22 15.61 3.40
CA ALA A 94 20.46 16.56 4.21
C ALA A 94 21.33 17.71 4.74
N TYR A 95 22.56 17.43 5.18
CA TYR A 95 23.51 18.47 5.58
C TYR A 95 24.07 19.27 4.39
N ALA A 96 24.06 18.72 3.18
CA ALA A 96 24.48 19.40 1.97
C ALA A 96 23.39 20.31 1.35
N LEU A 97 22.18 20.36 1.94
CA LEU A 97 21.10 21.23 1.45
C LEU A 97 21.53 22.71 1.46
N PRO A 98 20.96 23.57 0.59
CA PRO A 98 21.25 25.00 0.60
C PRO A 98 20.98 25.66 1.97
N GLU A 99 21.89 26.54 2.42
CA GLU A 99 21.77 27.24 3.71
C GLU A 99 20.44 27.97 3.90
N ALA A 100 19.88 28.51 2.82
CA ALA A 100 18.57 29.15 2.84
C ALA A 100 17.44 28.19 3.26
N LEU A 101 17.53 26.90 2.92
CA LEU A 101 16.54 25.88 3.31
C LEU A 101 16.82 25.29 4.69
N LYS A 102 18.10 25.19 5.11
CA LYS A 102 18.49 24.53 6.38
C LYS A 102 17.76 25.09 7.61
N LYS A 103 17.46 26.39 7.62
CA LYS A 103 16.73 27.05 8.72
C LYS A 103 15.33 26.48 8.90
N ASP A 104 14.63 26.22 7.80
CA ASP A 104 13.23 25.78 7.80
C ASP A 104 13.08 24.26 7.87
N VAL A 105 14.17 23.49 7.68
CA VAL A 105 14.16 22.02 7.67
C VAL A 105 14.98 21.38 8.79
N LYS A 106 15.31 22.16 9.83
CA LYS A 106 16.04 21.67 11.01
C LYS A 106 15.33 20.47 11.66
N GLY A 107 13.99 20.48 11.70
CA GLY A 107 13.20 19.37 12.23
C GLY A 107 13.44 18.05 11.50
N LEU A 108 13.43 18.08 10.17
CA LEU A 108 13.77 16.94 9.31
C LEU A 108 15.20 16.44 9.56
N ILE A 109 16.19 17.34 9.61
CA ILE A 109 17.59 16.97 9.85
C ILE A 109 17.73 16.26 11.19
N THR A 110 17.17 16.81 12.27
CA THR A 110 17.21 16.17 13.60
C THR A 110 16.49 14.83 13.62
N LYS A 111 15.37 14.66 12.92
CA LYS A 111 14.72 13.34 12.81
C LYS A 111 15.59 12.34 12.03
N LEU A 112 16.31 12.79 11.00
CA LEU A 112 17.25 11.95 10.23
C LEU A 112 18.46 11.54 11.08
N GLU A 113 19.03 12.45 11.86
CA GLU A 113 20.11 12.16 12.82
C GLU A 113 19.69 11.03 13.78
N ASN A 114 18.54 11.19 14.46
CA ASN A 114 18.01 10.19 15.38
C ASN A 114 17.82 8.81 14.74
N VAL A 115 17.43 8.76 13.46
CA VAL A 115 17.28 7.49 12.73
C VAL A 115 18.64 6.93 12.30
N ALA A 116 19.59 7.78 11.91
CA ALA A 116 20.94 7.39 11.52
C ALA A 116 21.78 6.84 12.69
N ASP A 117 21.47 7.27 13.91
CA ASP A 117 22.08 6.76 15.14
C ASP A 117 21.70 5.31 15.45
N LEU A 118 20.64 4.78 14.84
CA LEU A 118 20.27 3.38 15.00
C LEU A 118 21.25 2.47 14.25
N SER A 119 22.06 1.72 15.00
CA SER A 119 23.05 0.77 14.49
C SER A 119 22.47 -0.24 13.48
N VAL A 120 21.19 -0.60 13.61
CA VAL A 120 20.50 -1.51 12.69
C VAL A 120 20.50 -1.04 11.23
N LEU A 121 20.59 0.27 10.99
CA LEU A 121 20.58 0.88 9.65
C LEU A 121 21.97 1.17 9.08
N GLN A 122 23.04 0.96 9.87
CA GLN A 122 24.40 1.35 9.51
C GLN A 122 25.07 0.32 8.59
N THR A 123 24.48 0.14 7.40
CA THR A 123 24.94 -0.81 6.39
C THR A 123 24.54 -0.38 4.99
N ASP A 124 25.41 -0.64 4.00
CA ASP A 124 25.10 -0.49 2.57
C ASP A 124 24.23 -1.65 2.05
N SER A 125 24.38 -2.81 2.69
CA SER A 125 23.69 -4.06 2.36
C SER A 125 22.74 -4.45 3.50
N GLY A 126 22.23 -5.68 3.50
CA GLY A 126 21.38 -6.17 4.58
C GLY A 126 20.27 -7.06 4.05
N ILE A 127 19.26 -7.26 4.89
CA ILE A 127 18.08 -8.06 4.57
C ILE A 127 17.43 -7.55 3.28
N ASP A 128 17.31 -8.43 2.29
CA ASP A 128 16.60 -8.15 1.05
C ASP A 128 15.08 -8.30 1.26
N VAL A 129 14.47 -7.22 1.74
CA VAL A 129 13.01 -7.15 1.99
C VAL A 129 12.21 -7.46 0.71
N ALA A 130 12.67 -6.99 -0.45
CA ALA A 130 11.99 -7.23 -1.72
C ALA A 130 12.09 -8.70 -2.12
N GLY A 131 13.28 -9.29 -1.99
CA GLY A 131 13.53 -10.72 -2.19
C GLY A 131 12.65 -11.59 -1.31
N ILE A 132 12.54 -11.28 -0.01
CA ILE A 132 11.67 -12.03 0.92
C ILE A 132 10.19 -11.93 0.50
N ILE A 133 9.70 -10.71 0.26
CA ILE A 133 8.30 -10.46 -0.12
C ILE A 133 7.96 -11.20 -1.43
N ASN A 134 8.83 -11.11 -2.43
CA ASN A 134 8.59 -11.66 -3.77
C ASN A 134 8.94 -13.15 -3.90
N GLY A 135 9.79 -13.67 -3.01
CA GLY A 135 10.16 -15.08 -2.95
C GLY A 135 9.25 -15.93 -2.06
N GLY A 136 8.36 -15.32 -1.27
CA GLY A 136 7.45 -16.03 -0.38
C GLY A 136 8.06 -16.40 0.98
N GLY A 137 9.11 -15.70 1.41
CA GLY A 137 9.75 -15.92 2.71
C GLY A 137 8.98 -15.30 3.89
N CYS A 138 9.44 -15.61 5.10
CA CYS A 138 8.80 -15.16 6.33
C CYS A 138 9.63 -14.08 7.04
N LEU A 139 9.20 -12.80 6.95
CA LEU A 139 9.80 -11.69 7.70
C LEU A 139 9.06 -11.43 9.02
N TYR A 140 9.78 -11.48 10.15
CA TYR A 140 9.31 -11.06 11.46
C TYR A 140 10.09 -9.82 11.91
N VAL A 141 9.38 -8.74 12.24
CA VAL A 141 9.96 -7.45 12.63
C VAL A 141 9.65 -7.17 14.09
N ILE A 142 10.69 -7.05 14.91
CA ILE A 142 10.59 -6.52 16.27
C ILE A 142 10.83 -5.01 16.21
N GLY A 143 9.87 -4.27 16.73
CA GLY A 143 9.90 -2.82 16.78
C GLY A 143 9.97 -2.28 18.21
N SER A 144 9.36 -1.12 18.40
CA SER A 144 9.19 -0.48 19.71
C SER A 144 7.90 0.34 19.74
N MET A 145 7.41 0.59 20.96
CA MET A 145 6.25 1.46 21.25
C MET A 145 6.63 2.77 21.96
N ASP A 146 7.90 2.92 22.34
CA ASP A 146 8.42 3.98 23.20
C ASP A 146 9.65 4.70 22.61
N ASP A 147 10.47 3.99 21.84
CA ASP A 147 11.58 4.57 21.09
C ASP A 147 11.09 5.19 19.79
N GLU A 148 11.03 6.51 19.80
CA GLU A 148 10.59 7.36 18.70
C GLU A 148 11.40 7.15 17.40
N ALA A 149 12.69 6.85 17.46
CA ALA A 149 13.49 6.57 16.26
C ALA A 149 13.10 5.21 15.67
N VAL A 150 12.95 4.19 16.52
CA VAL A 150 12.50 2.85 16.09
C VAL A 150 11.07 2.89 15.54
N ILE A 151 10.17 3.67 16.15
CA ILE A 151 8.80 3.88 15.65
C ILE A 151 8.82 4.50 14.24
N ARG A 152 9.72 5.44 13.96
CA ARG A 152 9.88 5.99 12.60
C ARG A 152 10.38 4.93 11.63
N VAL A 153 11.40 4.17 12.00
CA VAL A 153 11.98 3.12 11.13
C VAL A 153 10.97 2.01 10.83
N GLN A 154 10.21 1.52 11.81
CA GLN A 154 9.20 0.48 11.57
C GLN A 154 8.06 1.00 10.67
N LYS A 155 7.64 2.26 10.85
CA LYS A 155 6.65 2.92 9.98
C LYS A 155 7.16 3.02 8.55
N MET A 156 8.41 3.45 8.36
CA MET A 156 9.04 3.49 7.05
C MET A 156 9.19 2.10 6.45
N LEU A 157 9.62 1.11 7.22
CA LEU A 157 9.76 -0.25 6.75
C LEU A 157 8.43 -0.80 6.25
N PHE A 158 7.33 -0.55 6.96
CA PHE A 158 6.02 -0.96 6.47
C PHE A 158 5.60 -0.21 5.20
N ALA A 159 5.85 1.10 5.12
CA ALA A 159 5.63 1.87 3.89
C ALA A 159 6.48 1.33 2.72
N ARG A 160 7.74 0.92 2.97
CA ARG A 160 8.62 0.30 1.97
C ARG A 160 8.08 -1.06 1.51
N CYS A 161 7.59 -1.88 2.43
CA CYS A 161 6.92 -3.13 2.09
C CYS A 161 5.70 -2.88 1.19
N ALA A 162 4.90 -1.86 1.51
CA ALA A 162 3.76 -1.48 0.69
C ALA A 162 4.17 -1.02 -0.71
N GLN A 163 5.22 -0.20 -0.82
CA GLN A 163 5.79 0.21 -2.11
C GLN A 163 6.21 -1.00 -2.97
N ILE A 164 6.92 -1.97 -2.37
CA ILE A 164 7.36 -3.19 -3.08
C ILE A 164 6.17 -3.97 -3.62
N ILE A 165 5.13 -4.18 -2.80
CA ILE A 165 3.93 -4.93 -3.19
C ILE A 165 3.16 -4.20 -4.30
N ILE A 166 3.02 -2.89 -4.20
CA ILE A 166 2.30 -2.06 -5.20
C ILE A 166 3.08 -1.98 -6.53
N ALA A 167 4.42 -2.00 -6.47
CA ALA A 167 5.26 -1.97 -7.66
C ALA A 167 5.33 -3.30 -8.42
N ARG A 168 4.73 -4.38 -7.90
CA ARG A 168 4.68 -5.67 -8.58
C ARG A 168 4.04 -5.55 -9.96
N ASP A 169 4.51 -6.36 -10.90
CA ASP A 169 3.88 -6.47 -12.21
C ASP A 169 2.52 -7.20 -12.08
N GLU A 170 1.46 -6.65 -12.67
CA GLU A 170 0.11 -7.23 -12.63
C GLU A 170 -0.03 -8.47 -13.52
N PHE A 171 0.87 -8.65 -14.51
CA PHE A 171 0.80 -9.75 -15.47
C PHE A 171 1.53 -11.02 -15.02
N ARG A 172 2.23 -10.96 -13.88
CA ARG A 172 2.97 -12.08 -13.30
C ARG A 172 2.24 -12.62 -12.07
N ALA A 173 2.25 -13.94 -11.89
CA ALA A 173 1.84 -14.57 -10.63
C ALA A 173 2.89 -14.32 -9.54
N TRP A 174 2.46 -13.72 -8.42
CA TRP A 174 3.30 -13.46 -7.25
C TRP A 174 2.86 -14.32 -6.06
N PRO A 175 3.77 -14.65 -5.13
CA PRO A 175 3.37 -15.22 -3.85
C PRO A 175 2.40 -14.30 -3.10
N HIS A 176 1.36 -14.90 -2.53
CA HIS A 176 0.41 -14.18 -1.69
C HIS A 176 1.11 -13.66 -0.43
N VAL A 177 0.92 -12.38 -0.13
CA VAL A 177 1.55 -11.74 1.03
C VAL A 177 0.52 -11.59 2.14
N SER A 178 0.76 -12.25 3.26
CA SER A 178 0.01 -11.99 4.49
C SER A 178 0.80 -11.09 5.42
N VAL A 179 0.20 -9.97 5.83
CA VAL A 179 0.82 -9.01 6.75
C VAL A 179 -0.01 -8.92 8.02
N MET A 180 0.61 -9.22 9.16
CA MET A 180 0.04 -8.97 10.48
C MET A 180 0.69 -7.73 11.10
N LEU A 181 -0.15 -6.78 11.53
CA LEU A 181 0.25 -5.56 12.22
C LEU A 181 -0.34 -5.63 13.64
N ASP A 182 0.47 -6.08 14.61
CA ASP A 182 0.01 -6.39 15.96
C ASP A 182 -0.43 -5.15 16.76
N GLU A 183 0.15 -3.99 16.45
CA GLU A 183 -0.23 -2.72 17.07
C GLU A 183 -0.18 -1.61 16.02
N ILE A 184 -1.26 -1.52 15.24
CA ILE A 184 -1.31 -0.74 14.00
C ILE A 184 -0.97 0.74 14.18
N LYS A 185 -1.30 1.35 15.32
CA LYS A 185 -1.13 2.80 15.54
C LYS A 185 0.30 3.29 15.34
N TYR A 186 1.29 2.44 15.62
CA TYR A 186 2.70 2.79 15.46
C TYR A 186 3.24 2.56 14.04
N LEU A 187 2.44 1.99 13.14
CA LEU A 187 2.83 1.60 11.78
C LEU A 187 2.11 2.45 10.71
N LEU A 188 1.09 3.22 11.10
CA LEU A 188 0.30 4.01 10.15
C LEU A 188 1.04 5.29 9.70
N SER A 189 0.94 5.54 8.41
CA SER A 189 1.26 6.80 7.75
C SER A 189 0.14 7.15 6.78
N LYS A 190 0.04 8.42 6.37
CA LYS A 190 -0.93 8.86 5.35
C LYS A 190 -0.76 8.06 4.04
N TYR A 191 0.48 7.78 3.66
CA TYR A 191 0.81 6.95 2.50
C TYR A 191 0.19 5.54 2.61
N VAL A 192 0.47 4.84 3.71
CA VAL A 192 -0.02 3.47 3.93
C VAL A 192 -1.55 3.42 4.00
N LEU A 193 -2.19 4.37 4.69
CA LEU A 193 -3.66 4.44 4.80
C LEU A 193 -4.32 4.55 3.42
N ASN A 194 -3.81 5.44 2.57
CA ASN A 194 -4.30 5.60 1.20
C ASN A 194 -4.02 4.36 0.34
N ALA A 195 -2.94 3.64 0.64
CA ALA A 195 -2.53 2.43 -0.07
C ALA A 195 -3.26 1.15 0.36
N LEU A 196 -4.01 1.14 1.48
CA LEU A 196 -4.68 -0.08 1.99
C LEU A 196 -5.57 -0.76 0.94
N GLY A 197 -6.33 0.03 0.19
CA GLY A 197 -7.21 -0.47 -0.87
C GLY A 197 -6.42 -1.12 -2.01
N THR A 198 -5.33 -0.49 -2.42
CA THR A 198 -4.44 -0.95 -3.51
C THR A 198 -3.66 -2.21 -3.11
N LEU A 199 -3.18 -2.29 -1.87
CA LEU A 199 -2.50 -3.49 -1.36
C LEU A 199 -3.39 -4.73 -1.50
N ARG A 200 -4.68 -4.59 -1.14
CA ARG A 200 -5.65 -5.68 -1.25
C ARG A 200 -5.85 -6.20 -2.68
N SER A 201 -5.67 -5.35 -3.68
CA SER A 201 -5.73 -5.76 -5.10
C SER A 201 -4.43 -6.39 -5.62
N ARG A 202 -3.34 -6.40 -4.84
CA ARG A 202 -2.02 -6.92 -5.24
C ARG A 202 -1.61 -8.17 -4.46
N ASP A 203 -2.52 -9.14 -4.40
CA ASP A 203 -2.33 -10.43 -3.70
C ASP A 203 -1.79 -10.29 -2.27
N CYS A 204 -2.30 -9.29 -1.55
CA CYS A 204 -1.92 -9.03 -0.17
C CYS A 204 -3.16 -9.01 0.73
N ASN A 205 -3.10 -9.69 1.87
CA ASN A 205 -4.05 -9.52 2.96
C ASN A 205 -3.38 -8.81 4.15
N LEU A 206 -4.17 -8.06 4.89
CA LEU A 206 -3.72 -7.30 6.06
C LEU A 206 -4.58 -7.71 7.26
N LEU A 207 -3.91 -8.14 8.33
CA LEU A 207 -4.51 -8.38 9.64
C LEU A 207 -4.06 -7.24 10.55
N LEU A 208 -5.04 -6.50 11.08
CA LEU A 208 -4.82 -5.27 11.82
C LEU A 208 -5.28 -5.47 13.27
N ALA A 209 -4.37 -5.33 14.22
CA ALA A 209 -4.68 -5.37 15.64
C ALA A 209 -4.51 -3.99 16.29
N HIS A 210 -5.44 -3.68 17.18
CA HIS A 210 -5.51 -2.45 17.98
C HIS A 210 -6.32 -2.75 19.24
N GLN A 211 -6.11 -2.00 20.33
CA GLN A 211 -6.74 -2.28 21.62
C GLN A 211 -8.14 -1.66 21.70
N SER A 212 -8.32 -0.48 21.12
CA SER A 212 -9.57 0.27 21.11
C SER A 212 -9.71 1.08 19.83
N LEU A 213 -10.91 1.57 19.53
CA LEU A 213 -11.06 2.57 18.45
C LEU A 213 -10.45 3.92 18.81
N GLY A 214 -10.17 4.17 20.10
CA GLY A 214 -9.49 5.38 20.57
C GLY A 214 -8.02 5.44 20.16
N ASP A 215 -7.39 4.29 19.93
CA ASP A 215 -6.00 4.20 19.45
C ASP A 215 -5.80 4.93 18.11
N PHE A 216 -6.84 5.00 17.27
CA PHE A 216 -6.78 5.72 16.00
C PHE A 216 -6.65 7.24 16.15
N GLY A 217 -6.94 7.78 17.34
CA GLY A 217 -6.65 9.18 17.68
C GLY A 217 -5.19 9.44 18.04
N GLN A 218 -4.34 8.40 18.11
CA GLN A 218 -2.95 8.48 18.57
C GLN A 218 -1.93 8.09 17.49
N CYS A 219 -2.31 8.09 16.21
CA CYS A 219 -1.46 7.61 15.10
C CYS A 219 -0.43 8.64 14.56
N GLY A 220 -0.46 9.87 15.07
CA GLY A 220 0.40 10.98 14.64
C GLY A 220 -0.39 12.27 14.36
N GLN A 221 0.29 13.41 14.41
CA GLN A 221 -0.34 14.72 14.17
C GLN A 221 -0.80 14.90 12.72
N ASP A 222 -0.18 14.19 11.77
CA ASP A 222 -0.50 14.24 10.35
C ASP A 222 -1.75 13.42 9.96
N LEU A 223 -2.35 12.73 10.93
CA LEU A 223 -3.42 11.76 10.72
C LEU A 223 -4.65 12.09 11.59
N PRO A 224 -5.66 12.76 11.02
CA PRO A 224 -6.91 13.03 11.73
C PRO A 224 -7.61 11.72 12.16
N ALA A 225 -8.01 11.63 13.43
CA ALA A 225 -8.57 10.42 14.02
C ALA A 225 -9.75 9.83 13.23
N ASP A 226 -10.69 10.69 12.80
CA ASP A 226 -11.87 10.29 12.02
C ASP A 226 -11.50 9.77 10.63
N PHE A 227 -10.48 10.36 10.00
CA PHE A 227 -9.98 9.90 8.71
C PHE A 227 -9.35 8.51 8.83
N VAL A 228 -8.48 8.30 9.83
CA VAL A 228 -7.85 7.01 10.11
C VAL A 228 -8.92 5.96 10.39
N LYS A 229 -9.81 6.22 11.34
CA LYS A 229 -10.88 5.30 11.74
C LYS A 229 -11.76 4.94 10.54
N THR A 230 -12.23 5.92 9.77
CA THR A 230 -13.08 5.65 8.61
C THR A 230 -12.35 4.81 7.57
N THR A 231 -11.11 5.16 7.25
CA THR A 231 -10.31 4.47 6.23
C THR A 231 -10.00 3.02 6.63
N VAL A 232 -9.57 2.80 7.88
CA VAL A 232 -9.30 1.46 8.40
C VAL A 232 -10.58 0.63 8.36
N LEU A 233 -11.71 1.18 8.81
CA LEU A 233 -12.98 0.46 8.81
C LEU A 233 -13.44 0.14 7.39
N ASP A 234 -13.44 1.08 6.46
CA ASP A 234 -13.91 0.82 5.10
C ASP A 234 -13.09 -0.26 4.37
N ASN A 235 -11.80 -0.41 4.73
CA ASN A 235 -10.91 -1.40 4.14
C ASN A 235 -10.82 -2.74 4.91
N THR A 236 -11.46 -2.87 6.09
CA THR A 236 -11.47 -4.09 6.91
C THR A 236 -12.86 -4.72 6.98
N PRO A 237 -13.31 -5.46 5.95
CA PRO A 237 -14.66 -6.02 5.97
C PRO A 237 -14.83 -7.11 7.04
N ILE A 238 -13.78 -7.86 7.35
CA ILE A 238 -13.77 -8.90 8.39
C ILE A 238 -13.19 -8.28 9.66
N ARG A 239 -13.89 -8.47 10.79
CA ARG A 239 -13.47 -7.94 12.09
C ARG A 239 -13.74 -8.94 13.19
N TRP A 240 -12.79 -9.07 14.11
CA TRP A 240 -12.92 -9.85 15.34
C TRP A 240 -12.84 -8.91 16.55
N PHE A 241 -13.70 -9.15 17.52
CA PHE A 241 -13.75 -8.35 18.74
C PHE A 241 -13.49 -9.27 19.93
N TYR A 242 -12.39 -9.03 20.62
CA TYR A 242 -12.08 -9.69 21.88
C TYR A 242 -12.62 -8.81 23.02
N LEU A 243 -13.66 -9.30 23.68
CA LEU A 243 -14.31 -8.58 24.78
C LEU A 243 -13.60 -8.92 26.09
N LEU A 244 -13.03 -7.90 26.74
CA LEU A 244 -12.69 -7.97 28.15
C LEU A 244 -13.97 -7.72 28.95
N SER A 245 -14.36 -8.70 29.76
CA SER A 245 -15.50 -8.64 30.67
C SER A 245 -15.28 -7.54 31.71
N SER A 246 -15.67 -6.30 31.42
CA SER A 246 -15.82 -5.26 32.43
C SER A 246 -17.20 -4.63 32.29
N SER A 247 -17.95 -4.70 33.39
CA SER A 247 -19.37 -4.36 33.53
C SER A 247 -19.71 -2.87 33.28
N ALA A 248 -18.72 -2.03 32.95
CA ALA A 248 -18.90 -0.62 32.65
C ALA A 248 -19.12 -0.30 31.14
N LEU A 249 -19.00 -1.29 30.24
CA LEU A 249 -19.04 -1.09 28.78
C LEU A 249 -20.34 -1.54 28.09
N GLY A 250 -21.34 -2.04 28.82
CA GLY A 250 -22.56 -2.65 28.23
C GLY A 250 -23.36 -1.74 27.28
N SER A 251 -23.42 -0.42 27.54
CA SER A 251 -24.12 0.55 26.69
C SER A 251 -23.28 1.03 25.50
N SER A 252 -21.98 1.28 25.71
CA SER A 252 -21.05 1.71 24.66
C SER A 252 -20.73 0.60 23.66
N THR A 253 -20.68 -0.67 24.10
CA THR A 253 -20.40 -1.82 23.23
C THR A 253 -21.59 -2.14 22.32
N SER A 254 -22.83 -2.10 22.83
CA SER A 254 -24.03 -2.17 21.98
C SER A 254 -24.08 -1.00 21.01
N GLY A 255 -23.67 0.20 21.46
CA GLY A 255 -23.50 1.38 20.61
C GLY A 255 -22.45 1.20 19.52
N MET A 256 -21.29 0.60 19.82
CA MET A 256 -20.19 0.37 18.88
C MET A 256 -20.53 -0.73 17.86
N VAL A 257 -21.08 -1.86 18.30
CA VAL A 257 -21.57 -2.91 17.40
C VAL A 257 -22.71 -2.37 16.54
N SER A 258 -23.66 -1.61 17.12
CA SER A 258 -24.75 -0.98 16.36
C SER A 258 -24.23 0.10 15.39
N PHE A 259 -23.27 0.93 15.79
CA PHE A 259 -22.63 1.94 14.94
C PHE A 259 -21.85 1.29 13.78
N MET A 260 -21.08 0.24 14.05
CA MET A 260 -20.35 -0.50 13.02
C MET A 260 -21.27 -1.28 12.09
N VAL A 261 -22.31 -1.93 12.60
CA VAL A 261 -23.32 -2.58 11.75
C VAL A 261 -24.02 -1.53 10.87
N ARG A 262 -24.35 -0.35 11.42
CA ARG A 262 -24.92 0.77 10.65
C ARG A 262 -23.95 1.33 9.61
N SER A 263 -22.66 1.45 9.90
CA SER A 263 -21.65 1.91 8.93
C SER A 263 -21.45 0.89 7.80
N MET A 264 -21.44 -0.41 8.12
CA MET A 264 -21.36 -1.52 7.17
C MET A 264 -22.60 -1.58 6.25
N LEU A 265 -23.80 -1.28 6.79
CA LEU A 265 -25.03 -1.14 6.01
C LEU A 265 -25.00 0.11 5.10
N ARG A 266 -24.36 1.21 5.53
CA ARG A 266 -24.20 2.44 4.74
C ARG A 266 -23.21 2.25 3.58
N SER A 267 -22.08 1.57 3.79
CA SER A 267 -21.10 1.32 2.72
C SER A 267 -21.67 0.38 1.65
N ARG A 268 -22.44 -0.64 2.03
CA ARG A 268 -23.20 -1.51 1.10
C ARG A 268 -24.26 -0.77 0.28
N ARG A 269 -24.85 0.31 0.81
CA ARG A 269 -25.79 1.16 0.06
C ARG A 269 -25.08 2.04 -0.97
N ARG A 270 -23.88 2.54 -0.67
CA ARG A 270 -23.06 3.32 -1.62
C ARG A 270 -22.54 2.46 -2.78
N SER A 271 -22.11 1.23 -2.53
CA SER A 271 -21.65 0.34 -3.61
C SER A 271 -22.78 -0.09 -4.56
N ARG A 272 -24.00 -0.31 -4.05
CA ARG A 272 -25.18 -0.59 -4.90
C ARG A 272 -25.61 0.59 -5.78
N PHE A 273 -25.36 1.83 -5.33
CA PHE A 273 -25.69 3.03 -6.10
C PHE A 273 -24.70 3.28 -7.24
N SER A 274 -23.42 2.91 -7.09
CA SER A 274 -22.44 3.00 -8.18
C SER A 274 -22.61 1.90 -9.23
N THR A 275 -23.08 0.71 -8.86
CA THR A 275 -23.39 -0.36 -9.83
C THR A 275 -24.69 -0.12 -10.60
N ASN A 276 -25.64 0.63 -10.06
CA ASN A 276 -26.89 0.97 -10.75
C ASN A 276 -26.82 2.21 -11.65
N SER A 277 -25.72 2.97 -11.61
CA SER A 277 -25.52 4.15 -12.47
C SER A 277 -24.82 3.84 -13.80
N SER A 278 -24.23 2.64 -13.96
CA SER A 278 -23.62 2.17 -15.20
C SER A 278 -24.53 1.27 -16.06
N ALA A 279 -25.78 1.05 -15.67
CA ALA A 279 -26.73 0.19 -16.37
C ALA A 279 -28.07 0.89 -16.66
N ARG A 280 -28.02 1.97 -17.45
CA ARG A 280 -29.19 2.45 -18.19
C ARG A 280 -28.77 2.77 -19.62
N PRO A 281 -29.19 2.01 -20.64
CA PRO A 281 -29.01 2.46 -22.02
C PRO A 281 -29.92 3.68 -22.21
N ALA A 282 -29.31 4.79 -22.66
CA ALA A 282 -30.02 6.00 -23.02
C ALA A 282 -31.06 5.68 -24.11
N ARG A 283 -32.35 5.94 -23.82
CA ARG A 283 -33.41 5.92 -24.84
C ARG A 283 -33.17 7.11 -25.78
N SER A 284 -32.88 6.83 -27.05
CA SER A 284 -32.88 7.83 -28.11
C SER A 284 -34.31 8.26 -28.47
N PRO A 285 -34.54 9.52 -28.88
CA PRO A 285 -35.86 9.96 -29.32
C PRO A 285 -36.21 9.37 -30.70
N ARG A 286 -37.48 9.00 -30.88
CA ARG A 286 -38.06 8.51 -32.14
C ARG A 286 -37.94 9.57 -33.25
N SER A 287 -37.41 9.18 -34.40
CA SER A 287 -37.68 9.82 -35.68
C SER A 287 -37.70 8.77 -36.82
N GLY A 288 -38.74 8.86 -37.67
CA GLY A 288 -38.78 8.37 -39.06
C GLY A 288 -38.66 6.87 -39.36
N ARG A 289 -39.78 6.21 -39.67
CA ARG A 289 -39.82 5.10 -40.66
C ARG A 289 -39.63 5.70 -42.06
N PRO A 290 -38.95 4.99 -42.99
CA PRO A 290 -39.71 4.10 -43.88
C PRO A 290 -39.03 2.76 -44.22
N ASP A 291 -39.91 1.82 -44.59
CA ASP A 291 -39.80 0.67 -45.50
C ASP A 291 -38.84 -0.52 -45.26
N ARG A 292 -39.50 -1.67 -45.08
CA ARG A 292 -39.02 -3.05 -45.27
C ARG A 292 -39.08 -3.39 -46.78
N PRO A 293 -38.21 -4.27 -47.31
CA PRO A 293 -38.55 -5.70 -47.30
C PRO A 293 -37.34 -6.65 -47.17
N GLY A 294 -37.60 -7.89 -46.75
CA GLY A 294 -36.65 -9.00 -46.93
C GLY A 294 -36.59 -9.99 -45.77
N LYS A 295 -37.27 -11.12 -45.93
CA LYS A 295 -37.30 -12.28 -45.02
C LYS A 295 -35.93 -12.96 -44.93
N SER A 296 -35.53 -13.38 -43.74
CA SER A 296 -35.05 -14.76 -43.48
C SER A 296 -34.91 -14.96 -41.97
N GLY A 297 -35.70 -15.88 -41.43
CA GLY A 297 -35.60 -16.33 -40.05
C GLY A 297 -34.57 -17.46 -39.96
N TRP A 298 -33.79 -17.45 -38.89
CA TRP A 298 -33.10 -18.64 -38.39
C TRP A 298 -33.39 -18.75 -36.90
N THR A 299 -34.03 -19.85 -36.54
CA THR A 299 -34.35 -20.27 -35.18
C THR A 299 -33.12 -20.89 -34.53
N TRP A 300 -32.91 -20.58 -33.26
CA TRP A 300 -31.91 -21.22 -32.41
C TRP A 300 -32.51 -22.52 -31.83
N SER A 301 -31.76 -23.61 -31.83
CA SER A 301 -32.12 -24.83 -31.09
C SER A 301 -30.88 -25.37 -30.38
N ALA A 302 -30.99 -25.47 -29.06
CA ALA A 302 -30.00 -26.09 -28.21
C ALA A 302 -30.15 -27.61 -28.26
N ALA A 303 -29.04 -28.33 -28.46
CA ALA A 303 -28.96 -29.77 -28.23
C ALA A 303 -27.66 -30.10 -27.50
N GLY A 304 -27.79 -30.96 -26.48
CA GLY A 304 -26.75 -31.39 -25.56
C GLY A 304 -25.74 -32.40 -26.15
N PRO A 305 -25.01 -33.12 -25.28
CA PRO A 305 -23.58 -33.36 -25.44
C PRO A 305 -23.24 -34.72 -26.04
N ALA A 306 -22.23 -34.78 -26.91
CA ALA A 306 -21.31 -35.93 -27.03
C ALA A 306 -20.19 -35.63 -28.04
N GLY A 307 -18.94 -35.75 -27.58
CA GLY A 307 -17.93 -36.55 -28.28
C GLY A 307 -17.28 -36.02 -29.57
N ARG A 308 -15.96 -35.82 -29.44
CA ARG A 308 -14.89 -36.00 -30.46
C ARG A 308 -14.43 -34.76 -31.25
N ARG A 309 -13.19 -34.37 -30.90
CA ARG A 309 -12.06 -33.90 -31.73
C ARG A 309 -12.43 -33.21 -33.05
N GLY A 310 -12.33 -31.88 -33.05
CA GLY A 310 -12.20 -31.05 -34.25
C GLY A 310 -10.87 -30.30 -34.23
N THR A 311 -10.02 -30.58 -35.20
CA THR A 311 -8.78 -29.89 -35.53
C THR A 311 -9.04 -28.45 -35.98
N TRP A 312 -8.15 -27.53 -35.62
CA TRP A 312 -8.12 -26.16 -36.13
C TRP A 312 -7.52 -26.15 -37.54
N SER A 313 -8.21 -25.54 -38.51
CA SER A 313 -7.64 -25.23 -39.82
C SER A 313 -7.95 -23.78 -40.20
N THR A 314 -6.89 -23.00 -40.38
CA THR A 314 -6.87 -21.68 -41.01
C THR A 314 -6.89 -21.83 -42.53
N SER A 315 -7.82 -21.19 -43.21
CA SER A 315 -7.76 -20.99 -44.67
C SER A 315 -7.51 -19.52 -44.98
N ALA A 316 -6.29 -19.24 -45.47
CA ALA A 316 -5.95 -18.02 -46.18
C ALA A 316 -6.58 -18.04 -47.58
N GLY A 317 -7.25 -16.95 -47.94
CA GLY A 317 -7.79 -16.71 -49.28
C GLY A 317 -7.16 -15.45 -49.87
N THR A 318 -6.09 -15.64 -50.64
CA THR A 318 -5.48 -14.68 -51.55
C THR A 318 -6.44 -14.26 -52.66
N ALA A 319 -6.56 -12.95 -52.92
CA ALA A 319 -6.91 -12.42 -54.23
C ALA A 319 -5.94 -11.29 -54.58
N SER A 320 -5.24 -11.48 -55.70
CA SER A 320 -4.19 -10.61 -56.23
C SER A 320 -4.69 -9.80 -57.42
N SER A 321 -3.84 -8.85 -57.83
CA SER A 321 -3.88 -7.98 -59.02
C SER A 321 -4.57 -6.62 -58.79
N ARG A 322 -4.05 -5.48 -59.23
CA ARG A 322 -3.01 -5.24 -60.25
C ARG A 322 -2.41 -3.83 -60.07
N ARG A 323 -1.10 -3.73 -60.31
CA ARG A 323 -0.25 -2.52 -60.42
C ARG A 323 -0.88 -1.37 -61.21
N LYS A 324 -0.56 -0.12 -60.82
CA LYS A 324 0.06 0.87 -61.73
C LYS A 324 0.90 1.89 -60.94
N ARG A 325 2.02 2.26 -61.57
CA ARG A 325 3.14 3.09 -61.09
C ARG A 325 2.87 4.59 -61.23
N GLY A 326 3.66 5.39 -60.50
CA GLY A 326 4.02 6.79 -60.79
C GLY A 326 3.65 7.72 -59.65
N ARG A 327 4.43 8.72 -59.23
CA ARG A 327 5.74 9.27 -59.64
C ARG A 327 6.12 10.29 -58.52
N CYS A 328 7.41 10.59 -58.37
CA CYS A 328 7.98 11.62 -57.49
C CYS A 328 7.50 13.06 -57.79
N SER A 329 7.94 13.97 -56.90
CA SER A 329 7.92 15.46 -56.90
C SER A 329 6.54 16.08 -56.63
N THR A 330 6.36 17.00 -55.69
CA THR A 330 7.22 18.08 -55.14
C THR A 330 7.19 18.18 -53.62
#